data_AF-H0R232-F1
#
_entry.id   AF-H0R232-F1
#
_cell.length_a   1.000
_cell.length_b   1.000
_cell.length_c   1.000
_cell.angle_alpha   90.00
_cell.angle_beta   90.00
_cell.angle_gamma   90.00
#
_symmetry.space_group_name_H-M   'P 1'
#
loop_
_entity.id
_entity.type
_entity.pdbx_description
1 polymer ?
#
loop_
_entity_poly.entity_id
_entity_poly.type
_entity_poly.pdbx_seq_one_letter_code
_entity_poly.pdbx_strand_id
1 'polypeptide(L)'
;MSDTTDALGAAVDAEHAAVYTYGVLTAFTTGERRAAVATYIAEHRARRDELNDALVSAGGQARATAPGYVLSVEVTNSATAAKAALASEDDAAQAYRSLAERADTQPIRRLAVSGLTDCALRAAYWRAASGIKPATVALPGAK
;
A
#
# COMPACT_ATOMS: atom_id res chain seq x y z
N MET A 1 -11.77 -16.80 12.50
CA MET A 1 -11.52 -15.82 11.43
C MET A 1 -11.72 -16.54 10.11
N SER A 2 -12.35 -15.89 9.13
CA SER A 2 -12.47 -16.43 7.76
C SER A 2 -11.26 -16.03 6.92
N ASP A 3 -11.03 -16.73 5.81
CA ASP A 3 -9.98 -16.39 4.85
C ASP A 3 -10.08 -14.94 4.36
N THR A 4 -11.32 -14.43 4.21
CA THR A 4 -11.61 -13.02 3.90
C THR A 4 -11.17 -12.08 5.02
N THR A 5 -11.52 -12.35 6.29
CA THR A 5 -11.14 -11.47 7.41
C THR A 5 -9.63 -11.46 7.65
N ASP A 6 -8.95 -12.59 7.43
CA ASP A 6 -7.50 -12.67 7.55
C ASP A 6 -6.81 -11.86 6.45
N ALA A 7 -7.30 -11.94 5.21
CA ALA A 7 -6.76 -11.17 4.09
C ALA A 7 -7.04 -9.66 4.23
N LEU A 8 -8.22 -9.28 4.75
CA LEU A 8 -8.54 -7.89 5.09
C LEU A 8 -7.61 -7.36 6.17
N GLY A 9 -7.37 -8.14 7.23
CA GLY A 9 -6.43 -7.78 8.28
C GLY A 9 -5.01 -7.56 7.75
N ALA A 10 -4.52 -8.45 6.87
CA ALA A 10 -3.22 -8.31 6.23
C ALA A 10 -3.13 -7.05 5.35
N ALA A 11 -4.20 -6.70 4.62
CA ALA A 11 -4.26 -5.47 3.83
C ALA A 11 -4.22 -4.22 4.72
N VAL A 12 -4.94 -4.20 5.86
CA VAL A 12 -4.88 -3.10 6.83
C VAL A 12 -3.47 -2.97 7.44
N ASP A 13 -2.81 -4.08 7.76
CA ASP A 13 -1.46 -4.05 8.30
C ASP A 13 -0.45 -3.49 7.28
N ALA A 14 -0.60 -3.85 5.99
CA ALA A 14 0.20 -3.29 4.90
C ALA A 14 -0.04 -1.78 4.73
N GLU A 15 -1.29 -1.32 4.82
CA GLU A 15 -1.62 0.11 4.77
C GLU A 15 -1.03 0.90 5.94
N HIS A 16 -1.02 0.33 7.16
CA HIS A 16 -0.33 0.95 8.28
C HIS A 16 1.17 1.10 8.03
N ALA A 17 1.82 0.05 7.53
CA ALA A 17 3.23 0.08 7.18
C ALA A 17 3.52 1.11 6.08
N ALA A 18 2.61 1.26 5.11
CA ALA A 18 2.72 2.25 4.05
C ALA A 18 2.60 3.68 4.58
N VAL A 19 1.60 3.98 5.42
CA VAL A 19 1.45 5.29 6.07
C VAL A 19 2.71 5.64 6.87
N TYR A 20 3.28 4.68 7.60
CA TYR A 20 4.53 4.89 8.34
C TYR A 20 5.70 5.18 7.39
N THR A 21 5.88 4.34 6.36
CA THR A 21 6.95 4.50 5.36
C THR A 21 6.91 5.87 4.72
N TYR A 22 5.75 6.26 4.18
CA TYR A 22 5.55 7.56 3.57
C TYR A 22 5.77 8.73 4.54
N GLY A 23 5.41 8.57 5.81
CA GLY A 23 5.74 9.52 6.87
C GLY A 23 7.25 9.77 6.97
N VAL A 24 8.07 8.72 6.95
CA VAL A 24 9.54 8.82 6.93
C VAL A 24 10.04 9.54 5.67
N LEU A 25 9.44 9.28 4.51
CA LEU A 25 9.86 9.89 3.24
C LEU A 25 9.74 11.42 3.25
N THR A 26 8.79 11.98 4.02
CA THR A 26 8.60 13.44 4.11
C THR A 26 9.89 14.18 4.52
N ALA A 27 10.77 13.54 5.29
CA ALA A 27 12.05 14.11 5.70
C ALA A 27 13.07 14.21 4.54
N PHE A 28 12.95 13.36 3.52
CA PHE A 28 13.93 13.19 2.43
C PHE A 28 13.42 13.62 1.04
N THR A 29 12.19 14.13 0.95
CA THR A 29 11.59 14.63 -0.30
C THR A 29 11.41 16.14 -0.25
N THR A 30 11.59 16.85 -1.35
CA THR A 30 11.34 18.31 -1.46
C THR A 30 10.53 18.62 -2.73
N GLY A 31 10.04 19.86 -2.86
CA GLY A 31 9.32 20.32 -4.05
C GLY A 31 8.12 19.44 -4.42
N GLU A 32 8.01 19.12 -5.71
CA GLU A 32 6.93 18.28 -6.26
C GLU A 32 6.85 16.89 -5.61
N ARG A 33 8.00 16.28 -5.27
CA ARG A 33 8.01 14.97 -4.60
C ARG A 33 7.38 15.04 -3.21
N ARG A 34 7.57 16.15 -2.48
CA ARG A 34 6.92 16.32 -1.17
C ARG A 34 5.41 16.47 -1.31
N ALA A 35 4.93 17.14 -2.36
CA ALA A 35 3.49 17.22 -2.64
C ALA A 35 2.90 15.84 -2.97
N ALA A 36 3.57 15.06 -3.83
CA ALA A 36 3.14 13.70 -4.15
C ALA A 36 3.09 12.79 -2.90
N VAL A 37 4.12 12.83 -2.05
CA VAL A 37 4.15 12.10 -0.77
C VAL A 37 2.97 12.49 0.12
N ALA A 38 2.65 13.79 0.25
CA ALA A 38 1.52 14.23 1.06
C ALA A 38 0.18 13.69 0.55
N THR A 39 -0.03 13.68 -0.76
CA THR A 39 -1.20 13.08 -1.40
C THR A 39 -1.28 11.59 -1.11
N TYR A 40 -0.19 10.84 -1.32
CA TYR A 40 -0.18 9.38 -1.12
C TYR A 40 -0.36 8.98 0.36
N ILE A 41 0.12 9.78 1.32
CA ILE A 41 -0.20 9.58 2.74
C ILE A 41 -1.71 9.68 2.98
N ALA A 42 -2.36 10.70 2.42
CA ALA A 42 -3.79 10.90 2.61
C ALA A 42 -4.60 9.76 1.99
N GLU A 43 -4.22 9.31 0.79
CA GLU A 43 -4.86 8.18 0.11
C GLU A 43 -4.69 6.85 0.88
N HIS A 44 -3.48 6.54 1.38
CA HIS A 44 -3.24 5.36 2.22
C HIS A 44 -4.08 5.41 3.52
N ARG A 45 -4.21 6.57 4.16
CA ARG A 45 -5.05 6.73 5.35
C ARG A 45 -6.53 6.46 5.04
N ALA A 46 -7.04 7.06 3.96
CA ALA A 46 -8.43 6.82 3.55
C ALA A 46 -8.68 5.33 3.26
N ARG A 47 -7.74 4.68 2.58
CA ARG A 47 -7.84 3.28 2.22
C ARG A 47 -7.74 2.34 3.43
N ARG A 48 -6.84 2.63 4.37
CA ARG A 48 -6.75 1.93 5.66
C ARG A 48 -8.08 1.97 6.41
N ASP A 49 -8.70 3.15 6.48
CA ASP A 49 -9.94 3.35 7.21
C ASP A 49 -11.09 2.56 6.54
N GLU A 50 -11.19 2.62 5.20
CA GLU A 50 -12.15 1.82 4.43
C GLU A 50 -11.96 0.30 4.60
N LEU A 51 -10.72 -0.19 4.60
CA LEU A 51 -10.42 -1.61 4.83
C LEU A 51 -10.74 -2.06 6.27
N ASN A 52 -10.50 -1.21 7.27
CA ASN A 52 -10.86 -1.49 8.65
C ASN A 52 -12.39 -1.56 8.81
N ASP A 53 -13.12 -0.65 8.19
CA ASP A 53 -14.60 -0.68 8.19
C ASP A 53 -15.12 -1.96 7.52
N ALA A 54 -14.52 -2.37 6.40
CA ALA A 54 -14.84 -3.62 5.73
C ALA A 54 -14.51 -4.84 6.59
N LEU A 55 -13.38 -4.84 7.31
CA LEU A 55 -12.97 -5.90 8.23
C LEU A 55 -13.95 -6.07 9.38
N VAL A 56 -14.34 -4.97 10.03
CA VAL A 56 -15.34 -5.00 11.11
C VAL A 56 -16.69 -5.46 10.60
N SER A 57 -17.11 -4.97 9.42
CA SER A 57 -18.37 -5.39 8.78
C SER A 57 -18.39 -6.88 8.41
N ALA A 58 -17.23 -7.45 8.08
CA ALA A 58 -17.06 -8.88 7.82
C ALA A 58 -16.94 -9.74 9.10
N GLY A 59 -17.06 -9.14 10.29
CA GLY A 59 -17.00 -9.83 11.59
C GLY A 59 -15.58 -9.99 12.15
N GLY A 60 -14.58 -9.33 11.57
CA GLY A 60 -13.22 -9.23 12.11
C GLY A 60 -13.09 -8.14 13.17
N GLN A 61 -11.89 -8.04 13.76
CA GLN A 61 -11.54 -6.96 14.69
C GLN A 61 -10.67 -5.93 13.97
N ALA A 62 -10.97 -4.65 14.17
CA ALA A 62 -10.17 -3.56 13.62
C ALA A 62 -8.69 -3.70 14.06
N ARG A 63 -7.77 -3.50 13.11
CA ARG A 63 -6.34 -3.56 13.40
C ARG A 63 -5.89 -2.21 13.95
N ALA A 64 -5.23 -2.24 15.10
CA ALA A 64 -4.57 -1.06 15.66
C ALA A 64 -3.19 -0.87 15.00
N THR A 65 -2.75 0.38 14.91
CA THR A 65 -1.39 0.68 14.46
C THR A 65 -0.36 0.18 15.49
N ALA A 66 0.71 -0.47 15.02
CA ALA A 66 1.90 -0.72 15.80
C ALA A 66 2.64 0.60 16.13
N PRO A 67 3.45 0.64 17.22
CA PRO A 67 4.25 1.82 17.58
C PRO A 67 5.41 2.08 16.62
N GLY A 68 5.80 1.10 15.79
CA GLY A 68 6.85 1.23 14.80
C GLY A 68 6.84 0.07 13.81
N TYR A 69 7.44 0.28 12.65
CA TYR A 69 7.53 -0.69 11.56
C TYR A 69 8.97 -0.81 11.07
N VAL A 70 9.34 -2.02 10.63
CA VAL A 70 10.63 -2.27 9.99
C VAL A 70 10.48 -1.94 8.51
N LEU A 71 11.32 -1.02 8.01
CA LEU A 71 11.35 -0.68 6.60
C LEU A 71 12.21 -1.69 5.83
N SER A 72 11.69 -2.17 4.70
CA SER A 72 12.41 -3.07 3.78
C SER A 72 13.64 -2.40 3.15
N VAL A 73 13.68 -1.06 3.14
CA VAL A 73 14.80 -0.26 2.64
C VAL A 73 15.15 0.81 3.65
N GLU A 74 16.43 0.89 4.02
CA GLU A 74 16.96 1.96 4.86
C GLU A 74 16.91 3.31 4.11
N VAL A 75 16.26 4.31 4.72
CA VAL A 75 16.04 5.63 4.10
C VAL A 75 17.05 6.64 4.65
N THR A 76 18.03 7.01 3.83
CA THR A 76 19.09 7.97 4.20
C THR A 76 19.15 9.20 3.29
N ASN A 77 18.50 9.14 2.12
CA ASN A 77 18.44 10.21 1.13
C ASN A 77 17.21 10.06 0.21
N SER A 78 17.04 11.02 -0.72
CA SER A 78 15.90 11.03 -1.65
C SER A 78 15.82 9.81 -2.58
N ALA A 79 16.97 9.22 -2.97
CA ALA A 79 16.97 8.04 -3.83
C ALA A 79 16.56 6.77 -3.06
N THR A 80 17.06 6.59 -1.83
CA THR A 80 16.61 5.50 -0.95
C THR A 80 15.15 5.68 -0.53
N ALA A 81 14.66 6.92 -0.42
CA ALA A 81 13.26 7.21 -0.15
C ALA A 81 12.34 6.71 -1.27
N ALA A 82 12.70 6.95 -2.53
CA ALA A 82 11.94 6.44 -3.67
C ALA A 82 11.93 4.90 -3.75
N LYS A 83 13.05 4.26 -3.38
CA LYS A 83 13.13 2.78 -3.27
C LYS A 83 12.26 2.24 -2.15
N ALA A 84 12.25 2.88 -0.99
CA ALA A 84 11.38 2.51 0.13
C ALA A 84 9.90 2.67 -0.22
N ALA A 85 9.55 3.76 -0.92
CA ALA A 85 8.19 3.96 -1.44
C ALA A 85 7.78 2.82 -2.37
N LEU A 86 8.64 2.49 -3.35
CA LEU A 86 8.37 1.40 -4.29
C LEU A 86 8.19 0.05 -3.58
N ALA A 87 9.06 -0.28 -2.62
CA ALA A 87 8.93 -1.51 -1.83
C ALA A 87 7.61 -1.56 -1.06
N SER A 88 7.21 -0.44 -0.44
CA SER A 88 5.94 -0.34 0.26
C SER A 88 4.73 -0.53 -0.65
N GLU A 89 4.77 -0.01 -1.89
CA GLU A 89 3.69 -0.21 -2.86
C GLU A 89 3.63 -1.65 -3.35
N ASP A 90 4.79 -2.29 -3.57
CA ASP A 90 4.85 -3.70 -3.98
C ASP A 90 4.37 -4.64 -2.86
N ASP A 91 4.62 -4.32 -1.58
CA ASP A 91 4.12 -5.07 -0.41
C ASP A 91 2.59 -4.89 -0.26
N ALA A 92 2.09 -3.65 -0.37
CA ALA A 92 0.65 -3.38 -0.34
C ALA A 92 -0.09 -4.03 -1.52
N ALA A 93 0.49 -3.99 -2.73
CA ALA A 93 -0.07 -4.66 -3.90
C ALA A 93 -0.20 -6.18 -3.70
N GLN A 94 0.78 -6.82 -3.06
CA GLN A 94 0.69 -8.24 -2.71
C GLN A 94 -0.45 -8.53 -1.73
N ALA A 95 -0.63 -7.70 -0.71
CA ALA A 95 -1.73 -7.83 0.23
C ALA A 95 -3.10 -7.67 -0.45
N TYR A 96 -3.25 -6.66 -1.33
CA TYR A 96 -4.47 -6.47 -2.12
C TYR A 96 -4.75 -7.62 -3.07
N ARG A 97 -3.72 -8.17 -3.71
CA ARG A 97 -3.89 -9.35 -4.56
C ARG A 97 -4.41 -10.53 -3.75
N SER A 98 -3.80 -10.81 -2.59
CA SER A 98 -4.25 -11.89 -1.70
C SER A 98 -5.69 -11.68 -1.25
N LEU A 99 -6.07 -10.44 -0.95
CA LEU A 99 -7.45 -10.08 -0.63
C LEU A 99 -8.40 -10.34 -1.82
N ALA A 100 -8.03 -9.98 -3.04
CA ALA A 100 -8.85 -10.22 -4.22
C ALA A 100 -9.07 -11.72 -4.48
N GLU A 101 -8.08 -12.56 -4.20
CA GLU A 101 -8.12 -14.01 -4.36
C GLU A 101 -8.96 -14.70 -3.26
N ARG A 102 -8.93 -14.18 -2.03
CA ARG A 102 -9.55 -14.82 -0.84
C ARG A 102 -10.90 -14.24 -0.46
N ALA A 103 -11.30 -13.11 -1.04
CA ALA A 103 -12.55 -12.45 -0.68
C ALA A 103 -13.79 -13.19 -1.20
N ASP A 104 -14.71 -13.48 -0.28
CA ASP A 104 -15.94 -14.23 -0.58
C ASP A 104 -16.99 -13.39 -1.34
N THR A 105 -16.99 -12.07 -1.16
CA THR A 105 -18.02 -11.18 -1.71
C THR A 105 -17.48 -10.28 -2.83
N GLN A 106 -18.34 -9.96 -3.79
CA GLN A 106 -17.99 -9.07 -4.90
C GLN A 106 -17.56 -7.66 -4.43
N PRO A 107 -18.21 -7.02 -3.43
CA PRO A 107 -17.77 -5.71 -2.94
C PRO A 107 -16.33 -5.71 -2.41
N ILE A 108 -15.95 -6.72 -1.61
CA ILE A 108 -14.59 -6.83 -1.06
C ILE A 108 -13.57 -7.09 -2.19
N ARG A 109 -13.91 -7.95 -3.16
CA ARG A 109 -13.05 -8.14 -4.35
C ARG A 109 -12.84 -6.85 -5.13
N ARG A 110 -13.88 -6.02 -5.29
CA ARG A 110 -13.77 -4.72 -5.97
C ARG A 110 -12.88 -3.76 -5.20
N LEU A 111 -13.06 -3.68 -3.88
CA LEU A 111 -12.18 -2.90 -3.00
C LEU A 111 -10.71 -3.31 -3.17
N ALA A 112 -10.45 -4.62 -3.19
CA ALA A 112 -9.12 -5.16 -3.36
C ALA A 112 -8.48 -4.79 -4.71
N VAL A 113 -9.23 -4.90 -5.81
CA VAL A 113 -8.75 -4.53 -7.15
C VAL A 113 -8.51 -3.02 -7.28
N SER A 114 -9.35 -2.19 -6.65
CA SER A 114 -9.13 -0.74 -6.60
C SER A 114 -7.83 -0.40 -5.85
N GLY A 115 -7.62 -0.98 -4.66
CA GLY A 115 -6.37 -0.79 -3.91
C GLY A 115 -5.13 -1.27 -4.68
N LEU A 116 -5.21 -2.44 -5.33
CA LEU A 116 -4.15 -2.96 -6.21
C LEU A 116 -3.82 -2.00 -7.35
N THR A 117 -4.84 -1.37 -7.94
CA THR A 117 -4.67 -0.40 -9.04
C THR A 117 -3.96 0.85 -8.54
N ASP A 118 -4.35 1.39 -7.38
CA ASP A 118 -3.71 2.57 -6.79
C ASP A 118 -2.23 2.31 -6.48
N CYS A 119 -1.91 1.15 -5.87
CA CYS A 119 -0.53 0.74 -5.63
C CYS A 119 0.27 0.64 -6.94
N ALA A 120 -0.32 0.08 -8.00
CA ALA A 120 0.34 0.00 -9.30
C ALA A 120 0.66 1.38 -9.91
N LEU A 121 -0.25 2.35 -9.76
CA LEU A 121 -0.03 3.72 -10.23
C LEU A 121 1.09 4.42 -9.45
N ARG A 122 1.11 4.29 -8.13
CA ARG A 122 2.17 4.86 -7.29
C ARG A 122 3.51 4.18 -7.51
N ALA A 123 3.54 2.86 -7.64
CA ALA A 123 4.74 2.12 -7.99
C ALA A 123 5.30 2.58 -9.35
N ALA A 124 4.45 2.83 -10.33
CA ALA A 124 4.87 3.36 -11.62
C ALA A 124 5.47 4.78 -11.52
N TYR A 125 4.85 5.65 -10.71
CA TYR A 125 5.41 6.97 -10.39
C TYR A 125 6.81 6.86 -9.79
N TRP A 126 7.01 5.98 -8.79
CA TRP A 126 8.31 5.83 -8.12
C TRP A 126 9.37 5.18 -9.00
N ARG A 127 9.01 4.23 -9.87
CA ARG A 127 9.92 3.68 -10.89
C ARG A 127 10.37 4.77 -11.86
N ALA A 128 9.44 5.61 -12.34
CA ALA A 128 9.76 6.74 -13.22
C ALA A 128 10.67 7.76 -12.52
N ALA A 129 10.35 8.15 -11.27
CA ALA A 129 11.16 9.07 -10.47
C ALA A 129 12.58 8.54 -10.17
N SER A 130 12.76 7.22 -10.18
CA SER A 130 14.03 6.53 -9.94
C SER A 130 14.76 6.12 -11.23
N GLY A 131 14.22 6.45 -12.41
CA GLY A 131 14.81 6.09 -13.70
C GLY A 131 14.76 4.59 -14.04
N ILE A 132 13.93 3.79 -13.35
CA ILE A 132 13.77 2.36 -13.58
C ILE A 132 12.87 2.13 -14.80
N LYS A 133 13.27 1.20 -15.69
CA LYS A 133 12.49 0.81 -16.89
C LYS A 133 12.23 -0.70 -16.91
N PRO A 134 11.02 -1.16 -17.35
CA PRO A 134 9.86 -0.33 -17.67
C PRO A 134 9.25 0.27 -16.39
N ALA A 135 8.64 1.46 -16.51
CA ALA A 135 8.00 2.12 -15.36
C ALA A 135 6.73 1.37 -14.93
N THR A 136 6.06 0.68 -15.85
CA THR A 136 4.94 -0.21 -15.58
C THR A 136 5.35 -1.65 -15.84
N VAL A 137 4.89 -2.55 -14.97
CA VAL A 137 5.00 -3.99 -15.16
C VAL A 137 3.60 -4.56 -15.40
N ALA A 138 3.51 -5.71 -16.05
CA ALA A 138 2.23 -6.37 -16.25
C ALA A 138 1.56 -6.65 -14.90
N LEU A 139 0.24 -6.51 -14.83
CA LEU A 139 -0.52 -6.80 -13.62
C LEU A 139 -0.23 -8.26 -13.19
N PRO A 140 0.10 -8.51 -11.92
CA PRO A 140 0.33 -9.86 -11.45
C PRO A 140 -0.93 -10.73 -11.68
N GLY A 141 -0.83 -11.73 -12.57
CA GLY A 141 -1.98 -12.54 -13.04
C GLY A 141 -2.02 -12.76 -14.57
N ALA A 142 -1.16 -12.09 -15.33
CA ALA A 142 -1.06 -12.24 -16.79
C ALA A 142 -0.20 -13.45 -17.27
N LYS A 143 -0.18 -14.56 -16.52
CA LYS A 143 0.48 -15.80 -16.97
C LYS A 143 -0.43 -16.99 -16.79
#